data_AF-A0A8J6K2T7-F1
#
_entry.id   AF-A0A8J6K2T7-F1
#
_cell.length_a   1.000
_cell.length_b   1.000
_cell.length_c   1.000
_cell.angle_alpha   90.00
_cell.angle_beta   90.00
_cell.angle_gamma   90.00
#
_symmetry.space_group_name_H-M   'P 1'
#
loop_
_entity.id
_entity.type
_entity.pdbx_description
1 polymer ?
#
loop_
_entity_poly.entity_id
_entity_poly.type
_entity_poly.pdbx_seq_one_letter_code
_entity_poly.pdbx_strand_id
1 'polypeptide(L)'
;MSCVHYKFSSKLNYDTVTFDGLHISLADLKKQIMGRERLKAADCDLQITNAQTQEEYTDEAALIPKNSSVIVRRIPIGGVKTATKTYVISRAEPVSGTSKSVCNPTIPLFPYTSFSPAPLSCRH
;
A
#
# COMPACT_ATOMS: atom_id res chain seq x y z
N MET A 1 4.16 -14.78 -24.72
CA MET A 1 4.57 -13.73 -23.77
C MET A 1 3.59 -13.71 -22.63
N SER A 2 4.03 -14.02 -21.41
CA SER A 2 3.20 -13.92 -20.22
C SER A 2 3.54 -12.65 -19.47
N CYS A 3 2.52 -11.97 -18.94
CA CYS A 3 2.72 -10.72 -18.24
C CYS A 3 1.86 -10.63 -16.98
N VAL A 4 2.41 -9.98 -15.94
CA VAL A 4 1.69 -9.64 -14.71
C VAL A 4 1.57 -8.12 -14.64
N HIS A 5 0.37 -7.65 -14.35
CA HIS A 5 0.10 -6.24 -14.16
C HIS A 5 0.30 -5.93 -12.68
N TYR A 6 1.17 -4.99 -12.35
CA TYR A 6 1.41 -4.59 -10.98
C TYR A 6 1.26 -3.08 -10.83
N LYS A 7 0.89 -2.64 -9.63
CA LYS A 7 0.85 -1.22 -9.30
C LYS A 7 1.36 -1.00 -7.89
N PHE A 8 2.23 -0.01 -7.72
CA PHE A 8 2.58 0.44 -6.38
C PHE A 8 1.39 1.10 -5.70
N SER A 9 1.14 0.81 -4.43
CA SER A 9 0.08 1.49 -3.67
C SER A 9 0.20 3.02 -3.68
N SER A 10 1.41 3.54 -3.89
CA SER A 10 1.70 4.98 -3.99
C SER A 10 1.52 5.56 -5.40
N LYS A 11 1.37 4.71 -6.42
CA LYS A 11 1.20 5.10 -7.84
C LYS A 11 -0.24 4.79 -8.28
N LEU A 12 -0.73 5.57 -9.24
CA LEU A 12 -2.03 5.32 -9.88
C LEU A 12 -1.91 4.43 -11.12
N ASN A 13 -0.74 4.40 -11.76
CA ASN A 13 -0.49 3.68 -13.00
C ASN A 13 -0.10 2.23 -12.76
N TYR A 14 -0.54 1.35 -13.66
CA TYR A 14 -0.11 -0.04 -13.69
C TYR A 14 1.12 -0.18 -14.58
N ASP A 15 2.11 -0.89 -14.07
CA ASP A 15 3.27 -1.38 -14.80
C ASP A 15 3.10 -2.86 -15.10
N THR A 16 3.91 -3.39 -16.02
CA THR A 16 3.73 -4.77 -16.51
C THR A 16 5.05 -5.51 -16.53
N VAL A 17 5.22 -6.54 -15.69
CA VAL A 17 6.37 -7.45 -15.76
C VAL A 17 6.11 -8.51 -16.82
N THR A 18 7.07 -8.69 -17.72
CA THR A 18 7.09 -9.74 -18.74
C THR A 18 7.94 -10.90 -18.25
N PHE A 19 7.38 -12.11 -18.30
CA PHE A 19 8.05 -13.33 -17.90
C PHE A 19 7.68 -14.48 -18.83
N ASP A 20 8.51 -15.51 -18.82
CA ASP A 20 8.30 -16.72 -19.61
C ASP A 20 7.77 -17.83 -18.69
N GLY A 21 6.49 -18.20 -18.85
CA GLY A 21 5.85 -19.21 -18.01
C GLY A 21 4.33 -19.05 -17.91
N LEU A 22 3.65 -20.01 -17.28
CA LEU A 22 2.21 -19.92 -16.96
C LEU A 22 1.94 -19.11 -15.69
N HIS A 23 2.89 -19.16 -14.76
CA HIS A 23 2.90 -18.49 -13.47
C HIS A 23 4.32 -17.98 -13.17
N ILE A 24 4.41 -17.04 -12.23
CA ILE A 24 5.67 -16.53 -11.71
C ILE A 24 5.67 -16.70 -10.20
N SER A 25 6.80 -17.14 -9.63
CA SER A 25 6.97 -17.21 -8.19
C SER A 25 7.06 -15.81 -7.58
N LEU A 26 6.54 -15.65 -6.37
CA LEU A 26 6.59 -14.37 -5.65
C LEU A 26 8.02 -13.82 -5.56
N ALA A 27 9.00 -14.67 -5.26
CA ALA A 27 10.40 -14.27 -5.17
C ALA A 27 10.95 -13.66 -6.47
N ASP A 28 10.59 -14.23 -7.62
CA ASP A 28 11.06 -13.77 -8.93
C ASP A 28 10.38 -12.46 -9.34
N LEU A 29 9.06 -12.38 -9.11
CA LEU A 29 8.30 -11.15 -9.32
C LEU A 29 8.85 -9.98 -8.49
N LYS A 30 9.17 -10.21 -7.21
CA LYS A 30 9.80 -9.20 -6.34
C LYS A 30 11.14 -8.73 -6.90
N LYS A 31 12.02 -9.67 -7.30
CA LYS A 31 13.33 -9.35 -7.89
C LYS A 31 13.21 -8.51 -9.15
N GLN A 32 12.28 -8.85 -10.03
CA GLN A 32 12.10 -8.14 -11.30
C GLN A 32 11.55 -6.72 -11.10
N ILE A 33 10.64 -6.53 -10.13
CA ILE A 33 10.13 -5.22 -9.75
C ILE A 33 11.23 -4.39 -9.05
N MET A 34 12.02 -4.98 -8.16
CA MET A 34 13.16 -4.33 -7.52
C MET A 34 14.18 -3.82 -8.55
N GLY A 35 14.49 -4.63 -9.57
CA GLY A 35 15.42 -4.26 -10.64
C GLY A 35 14.89 -3.11 -11.51
N ARG A 36 13.61 -3.12 -11.86
CA ARG A 36 12.99 -2.07 -12.69
C ARG A 36 12.81 -0.74 -11.97
N GLU A 37 12.33 -0.77 -10.74
CA GLU A 37 12.09 0.45 -9.95
C GLU A 37 13.39 0.94 -9.27
N ARG A 38 14.51 0.22 -9.42
CA ARG A 38 15.83 0.53 -8.82
C ARG A 38 15.74 0.79 -7.32
N LEU A 39 14.92 -0.01 -6.64
CA LEU A 39 14.74 0.09 -5.19
C LEU A 39 15.99 -0.43 -4.47
N LYS A 40 16.39 0.26 -3.40
CA LYS A 40 17.47 -0.21 -2.51
C LYS A 40 16.98 -1.45 -1.77
N ALA A 41 17.34 -2.63 -2.27
CA ALA A 41 16.98 -3.92 -1.69
C ALA A 41 17.47 -4.09 -0.23
N ALA A 42 18.48 -3.32 0.18
CA ALA A 42 19.04 -3.34 1.53
C ALA A 42 18.17 -2.66 2.60
N ASP A 43 17.19 -1.83 2.22
CA ASP A 43 16.40 -1.04 3.17
C ASP A 43 14.89 -1.31 3.11
N CYS A 44 14.40 -2.00 2.06
CA CYS A 44 12.97 -2.25 1.88
C CYS A 44 12.68 -3.63 1.28
N ASP A 45 11.72 -4.35 1.88
CA ASP A 45 11.03 -5.49 1.27
C ASP A 45 9.78 -5.02 0.49
N LEU A 46 9.24 -5.92 -0.34
CA LEU A 46 8.03 -5.69 -1.13
C LEU A 46 6.95 -6.68 -0.69
N GLN A 47 5.85 -6.17 -0.17
CA GLN A 47 4.65 -6.96 0.08
C GLN A 47 3.77 -6.94 -1.17
N ILE A 48 3.32 -8.12 -1.61
CA ILE A 48 2.50 -8.29 -2.81
C ILE A 48 1.11 -8.75 -2.38
N THR A 49 0.09 -8.05 -2.83
CA THR A 49 -1.31 -8.37 -2.56
C THR A 49 -2.07 -8.47 -3.87
N ASN A 50 -2.93 -9.46 -4.03
CA ASN A 50 -3.80 -9.58 -5.20
C ASN A 50 -4.81 -8.41 -5.23
N ALA A 51 -4.94 -7.72 -6.36
CA ALA A 51 -5.85 -6.59 -6.49
C ALA A 51 -7.33 -7.01 -6.54
N GLN A 52 -7.62 -8.25 -6.96
CA GLN A 52 -8.97 -8.76 -7.13
C GLN A 52 -9.49 -9.41 -5.84
N THR A 53 -8.74 -10.34 -5.29
CA THR A 53 -9.14 -11.10 -4.08
C THR A 53 -8.72 -10.43 -2.78
N GLN A 54 -7.83 -9.44 -2.85
CA GLN A 54 -7.18 -8.82 -1.68
C GLN A 54 -6.38 -9.82 -0.83
N GLU A 55 -6.03 -10.97 -1.42
CA GLU A 55 -5.20 -11.98 -0.77
C GLU A 55 -3.74 -11.54 -0.76
N GLU A 56 -3.09 -11.66 0.39
CA GLU A 56 -1.68 -11.31 0.55
C GLU A 56 -0.79 -12.53 0.32
N TYR A 57 0.22 -12.35 -0.54
CA TYR A 57 1.23 -13.37 -0.78
C TYR A 57 2.41 -13.15 0.16
N THR A 58 2.43 -13.90 1.26
CA THR A 58 3.53 -13.90 2.23
C THR A 58 4.61 -14.91 1.87
N ASP A 59 4.21 -16.04 1.27
CA ASP A 59 5.11 -17.13 0.92
C ASP A 59 5.88 -16.86 -0.39
N GLU A 60 7.21 -16.96 -0.33
CA GLU A 60 8.09 -16.82 -1.49
C GLU A 60 7.87 -17.88 -2.59
N ALA A 61 7.30 -19.03 -2.20
CA ALA A 61 6.90 -20.10 -3.10
C ALA A 61 5.49 -19.90 -3.73
N ALA A 62 4.76 -18.85 -3.34
CA ALA A 62 3.44 -18.57 -3.91
C ALA A 62 3.54 -18.33 -5.42
N LEU A 63 2.59 -18.92 -6.16
CA LEU A 63 2.54 -18.87 -7.62
C LEU A 63 1.49 -17.85 -8.08
N ILE A 64 1.95 -16.75 -8.67
CA ILE A 64 1.07 -15.74 -9.24
C ILE A 64 0.79 -16.12 -10.70
N PRO A 65 -0.47 -16.34 -11.10
CA PRO A 65 -0.80 -16.67 -12.48
C PRO A 65 -0.58 -15.48 -13.41
N LYS A 66 -0.31 -15.78 -14.69
CA LYS A 66 -0.29 -14.77 -15.75
C LYS A 66 -1.60 -13.98 -15.80
N ASN A 67 -1.52 -12.72 -16.20
CA ASN A 67 -2.64 -11.78 -16.32
C ASN A 67 -3.28 -11.39 -14.97
N SER A 68 -2.70 -11.81 -13.84
CA SER A 68 -3.12 -11.31 -12.53
C SER A 68 -2.74 -9.84 -12.35
N SER A 69 -3.57 -9.13 -11.59
CA SER A 69 -3.30 -7.76 -11.16
C SER A 69 -2.90 -7.76 -9.69
N VAL A 70 -1.71 -7.25 -9.38
CA VAL A 70 -1.18 -7.20 -8.01
C VAL A 70 -0.85 -5.78 -7.57
N ILE A 71 -0.99 -5.55 -6.27
CA ILE A 71 -0.64 -4.30 -5.60
C ILE A 71 0.66 -4.54 -4.83
N VAL A 72 1.62 -3.64 -5.03
CA VAL A 72 2.94 -3.69 -4.41
C VAL A 72 3.01 -2.62 -3.32
N ARG A 73 3.43 -3.03 -2.11
CA ARG A 73 3.70 -2.14 -0.97
C ARG A 73 5.14 -2.30 -0.51
N ARG A 74 5.79 -1.22 -0.08
CA ARG A 74 7.15 -1.24 0.46
C ARG A 74 7.09 -1.42 1.97
N ILE A 75 7.84 -2.38 2.50
CA ILE A 75 7.96 -2.66 3.93
C ILE A 75 9.40 -2.35 4.36
N PRO A 76 9.64 -1.45 5.33
CA PRO A 76 10.99 -1.19 5.82
C PRO A 76 11.53 -2.42 6.56
N ILE A 77 12.79 -2.80 6.28
CA ILE A 77 13.46 -3.93 6.96
C ILE A 77 14.17 -3.53 8.27
N GLY A 78 14.26 -2.22 8.54
CA GLY A 78 14.77 -1.64 9.79
C GLY A 78 13.72 -1.63 10.91
N GLY A 79 13.47 -2.80 11.51
CA GLY A 79 13.02 -3.01 12.89
C GLY A 79 11.95 -2.07 13.48
N VAL A 80 10.68 -2.46 13.38
CA VAL A 80 9.81 -2.80 14.52
C VAL A 80 8.61 -3.55 13.97
N LYS A 81 8.49 -4.82 14.33
CA LYS A 81 7.33 -5.66 14.06
C LYS A 81 6.17 -5.21 14.95
N THR A 82 5.45 -4.18 14.51
CA THR A 82 4.10 -3.89 15.00
C THR A 82 3.17 -3.87 13.81
N ALA A 83 2.39 -4.94 13.70
CA ALA A 83 1.25 -5.01 12.81
C ALA A 83 0.24 -3.92 13.22
N THR A 84 0.27 -2.77 12.54
CA THR A 84 -0.91 -1.91 12.49
C THR A 84 -0.96 -1.18 11.17
N LYS A 85 -2.05 -1.42 10.45
CA LYS A 85 -2.48 -0.76 9.23
C LYS A 85 -2.65 0.74 9.49
N THR A 86 -1.57 1.51 9.43
CA THR A 86 -1.65 2.98 9.37
C THR A 86 -0.65 3.51 8.35
N TYR A 87 -1.16 3.75 7.14
CA TYR A 87 -0.54 4.61 6.15
C TYR A 87 -0.49 6.03 6.76
N VAL A 88 0.58 6.34 7.50
CA VAL A 88 0.92 7.72 7.86
C VAL A 88 2.05 8.12 6.93
N ILE A 89 1.71 8.74 5.81
CA ILE A 89 2.65 9.61 5.12
C ILE A 89 2.84 10.83 6.04
N SER A 90 3.78 10.70 6.97
CA SER A 90 4.38 11.84 7.63
C SER A 90 5.54 12.28 6.75
N ARG A 91 5.31 13.32 5.94
CA ARG A 91 6.40 14.21 5.53
C ARG A 91 6.99 14.75 6.84
N ALA A 92 8.14 14.24 7.25
CA ALA A 92 8.87 14.82 8.36
C ALA A 92 9.49 16.14 7.87
N GLU A 93 8.89 17.25 8.24
CA GLU A 93 9.68 18.39 8.68
C GLU A 93 9.79 18.27 10.22
N PRO A 94 10.98 18.45 10.82
CA PRO A 94 11.19 18.14 12.23
C PRO A 94 10.71 19.30 13.11
N VAL A 95 9.85 19.04 14.08
CA VAL A 95 9.81 19.88 15.28
C VAL A 95 9.39 19.10 16.52
N SER A 96 10.19 19.30 17.56
CA SER A 96 10.08 18.82 18.93
C SER A 96 8.65 18.74 19.51
N GLY A 97 8.41 17.73 20.35
CA GLY A 97 7.26 17.74 21.25
C GLY A 97 7.12 16.46 22.04
N THR A 98 7.20 16.57 23.37
CA THR A 98 7.25 15.50 24.36
C THR A 98 5.89 14.85 24.66
N SER A 99 5.85 13.51 24.73
CA SER A 99 5.21 12.65 25.76
C SER A 99 3.72 12.81 26.19
N LYS A 100 2.92 11.73 25.92
CA LYS A 100 2.11 10.86 26.84
C LYS A 100 0.61 10.63 26.54
N SER A 101 0.17 9.38 26.83
CA SER A 101 -1.18 8.79 27.04
C SER A 101 -1.97 8.38 25.78
N VAL A 102 -2.24 7.09 25.50
CA VAL A 102 -3.30 6.16 26.04
C VAL A 102 -4.68 6.84 26.03
N CYS A 103 -5.68 6.41 25.26
CA CYS A 103 -6.57 5.24 25.48
C CYS A 103 -7.31 4.81 24.19
N ASN A 104 -7.80 3.57 24.17
CA ASN A 104 -8.66 2.92 23.15
C ASN A 104 -10.14 2.84 23.69
N PRO A 105 -11.10 2.15 23.05
CA PRO A 105 -12.05 2.61 22.02
C PRO A 105 -13.55 2.57 22.45
N THR A 106 -14.43 3.37 21.83
CA THR A 106 -15.90 3.13 21.85
C THR A 106 -16.56 3.64 20.56
N ILE A 107 -17.05 2.70 19.73
CA ILE A 107 -18.07 2.90 18.68
C ILE A 107 -19.43 2.97 19.42
N PRO A 108 -20.39 3.87 19.11
CA PRO A 108 -21.31 3.54 18.01
C PRO A 108 -22.09 4.66 17.27
N LEU A 109 -22.65 4.21 16.14
CA LEU A 109 -23.94 4.60 15.52
C LEU A 109 -24.02 5.88 14.67
N PHE A 110 -24.29 5.66 13.37
CA PHE A 110 -25.11 6.49 12.47
C PHE A 110 -26.43 6.96 13.15
N PRO A 111 -27.20 7.99 12.68
CA PRO A 111 -27.39 8.37 11.26
C PRO A 111 -27.65 9.88 10.98
N TYR A 112 -27.85 10.21 9.70
CA TYR A 112 -28.66 11.32 9.14
C TYR A 112 -28.79 12.63 9.94
N THR A 113 -28.26 13.74 9.40
CA THR A 113 -28.94 15.04 9.54
C THR A 113 -28.54 15.99 8.41
N SER A 114 -29.51 16.20 7.52
CA SER A 114 -29.65 17.38 6.67
C SER A 114 -29.42 18.67 7.46
N PHE A 115 -28.57 19.58 6.98
CA PHE A 115 -28.72 20.99 7.34
C PHE A 115 -28.43 21.91 6.16
N SER A 116 -29.40 22.79 5.98
CA SER A 116 -29.68 23.72 4.89
C SER A 116 -28.63 24.83 4.74
N PRO A 117 -28.50 25.46 3.55
CA PRO A 117 -27.59 26.57 3.29
C PRO A 117 -28.06 27.89 3.91
N ALA A 118 -27.12 28.70 4.42
CA ALA A 118 -27.35 30.09 4.85
C ALA A 118 -26.72 31.08 3.85
N PRO A 119 -27.40 32.20 3.51
CA PRO A 119 -26.92 33.18 2.53
C PRO A 119 -25.96 34.21 3.13
N LEU A 120 -24.89 34.51 2.39
CA LEU A 120 -23.96 35.61 2.68
C LEU A 120 -24.50 36.91 2.05
N SER A 121 -24.88 37.85 2.92
CA SER A 121 -25.03 39.27 2.60
C SER A 121 -23.66 39.94 2.68
N CYS A 122 -23.23 40.62 1.60
CA CYS A 122 -22.09 41.53 1.58
C CYS A 122 -22.37 42.72 0.65
N ARG A 123 -23.04 43.73 1.20
CA ARG A 123 -22.76 45.18 1.16
C ARG A 123 -21.69 45.72 0.18
N HIS A 124 -22.11 46.67 -0.66
CA HIS A 124 -21.54 48.02 -0.73
C HIS A 124 -22.64 49.02 -1.10
#